data_AF-A0A6I1W0N9-F1
#
_entry.id   AF-A0A6I1W0N9-F1
#
_cell.length_a   1.000
_cell.length_b   1.000
_cell.length_c   1.000
_cell.angle_alpha   90.00
_cell.angle_beta   90.00
_cell.angle_gamma   90.00
#
_symmetry.space_group_name_H-M   'P 1'
#
loop_
_entity.id
_entity.type
_entity.pdbx_description
1 polymer ?
#
loop_
_entity_poly.entity_id
_entity_poly.type
_entity_poly.pdbx_seq_one_letter_code
_entity_poly.pdbx_strand_id
1 'polypeptide(L)'
;MSNSFLNPVTTQTWANGRHIVRCVKVIQETWDVRTFCFMADQPILFFFKPGQFVTLELEIDGDPVMRSYTISSSPSVPYSFSVTIK
;
A
#
# COMPACT_ATOMS: atom_id res chain seq x y z
N MET A 1 -37.66 -18.17 -7.33
CA MET A 1 -37.15 -17.42 -6.17
C MET A 1 -35.80 -18.01 -5.78
N SER A 2 -34.69 -17.36 -6.09
CA SER A 2 -33.45 -17.56 -5.34
C SER A 2 -32.75 -16.21 -5.25
N ASN A 3 -32.51 -15.81 -4.00
CA ASN A 3 -32.09 -14.48 -3.59
C ASN A 3 -30.63 -14.18 -3.96
N SER A 4 -30.45 -12.99 -4.53
CA SER A 4 -29.39 -12.02 -4.21
C SER A 4 -27.97 -12.56 -3.94
N PHE A 5 -27.15 -12.66 -4.98
CA PHE A 5 -25.69 -12.59 -4.86
C PHE A 5 -25.27 -11.12 -4.69
N LEU A 6 -25.57 -10.54 -3.54
CA LEU A 6 -24.91 -9.31 -3.09
C LEU A 6 -23.96 -9.73 -1.97
N ASN A 7 -22.75 -10.12 -2.35
CA ASN A 7 -21.65 -10.11 -1.38
C ASN A 7 -21.44 -8.63 -1.06
N PRO A 8 -21.67 -8.16 0.18
CA PRO A 8 -21.38 -6.78 0.50
C PRO A 8 -19.87 -6.62 0.36
N VAL A 9 -19.42 -5.98 -0.72
CA VAL A 9 -18.02 -5.54 -0.83
C VAL A 9 -17.87 -4.43 0.19
N THR A 10 -17.50 -4.80 1.42
CA THR A 10 -17.17 -3.84 2.48
C THR A 10 -15.81 -3.25 2.16
N THR A 11 -15.77 -2.38 1.16
CA THR A 11 -14.56 -1.65 0.81
C THR A 11 -14.22 -0.72 1.98
N GLN A 12 -13.14 -1.02 2.69
CA GLN A 12 -12.70 -0.19 3.82
C GLN A 12 -11.87 0.99 3.30
N THR A 13 -12.03 2.16 3.90
CA THR A 13 -11.11 3.28 3.65
C THR A 13 -9.87 3.11 4.51
N TRP A 14 -8.71 3.48 3.95
CA TRP A 14 -7.46 3.47 4.69
C TRP A 14 -7.56 4.39 5.91
N ALA A 15 -7.49 3.78 7.09
CA ALA A 15 -7.49 4.48 8.37
C ALA A 15 -6.10 4.44 9.01
N ASN A 16 -5.84 5.35 9.95
CA ASN A 16 -4.63 5.32 10.75
C ASN A 16 -4.52 3.97 11.48
N GLY A 17 -3.37 3.31 11.35
CA GLY A 17 -3.14 2.00 11.95
C GLY A 17 -2.19 1.15 11.14
N ARG A 18 -2.08 -0.13 11.53
CA ARG A 18 -1.26 -1.13 10.85
C ARG A 18 -2.11 -1.90 9.85
N HIS A 19 -1.63 -1.99 8.62
CA HIS A 19 -2.30 -2.71 7.53
C HIS A 19 -1.29 -3.63 6.87
N ILE A 20 -1.65 -4.90 6.71
CA ILE A 20 -0.83 -5.84 5.93
C ILE A 20 -1.00 -5.52 4.46
N VAL A 21 0.12 -5.28 3.79
CA VAL A 21 0.18 -4.96 2.37
C VAL A 21 1.16 -5.89 1.67
N ARG A 22 0.87 -6.19 0.41
CA ARG A 22 1.71 -7.03 -0.44
C ARG A 22 2.39 -6.17 -1.49
N CYS A 23 3.71 -6.35 -1.66
CA CYS A 23 4.42 -5.80 -2.80
C CYS A 23 3.98 -6.56 -4.07
N VAL A 24 3.30 -5.86 -4.98
CA VAL A 24 2.71 -6.45 -6.19
C VAL A 24 3.54 -6.19 -7.44
N LYS A 25 4.40 -5.17 -7.41
CA LYS A 25 5.26 -4.78 -8.52
C LYS A 25 6.50 -4.06 -8.01
N VAL A 26 7.63 -4.28 -8.68
CA VAL A 26 8.86 -3.53 -8.52
C VAL A 26 9.27 -2.98 -9.88
N ILE A 27 9.61 -1.69 -9.94
CA ILE A 27 10.07 -1.00 -11.14
C ILE A 27 11.50 -0.55 -10.89
N GLN A 28 12.42 -0.92 -11.78
CA GLN A 28 13.78 -0.41 -11.77
C GLN A 28 13.80 0.96 -12.45
N GLU A 29 14.12 2.01 -11.71
CA GLU A 29 14.17 3.39 -12.23
C GLU A 29 15.59 3.72 -12.74
N THR A 30 16.60 3.51 -11.89
CA THR A 30 18.03 3.70 -12.20
C THR A 30 18.84 2.49 -11.71
N TRP A 31 20.17 2.57 -11.62
CA TRP A 31 20.99 1.47 -11.11
C TRP A 31 20.82 1.25 -9.59
N ASP A 32 20.50 2.29 -8.83
CA ASP A 32 20.31 2.29 -7.37
C ASP A 32 18.85 2.56 -6.95
N VAL A 33 18.01 3.17 -7.80
CA VAL A 33 16.63 3.53 -7.43
C VAL A 33 15.61 2.50 -7.90
N ARG A 34 14.68 2.13 -7.01
CA ARG A 34 13.53 1.26 -7.30
C ARG A 34 12.23 1.86 -6.78
N THR A 35 11.15 1.66 -7.55
CA THR A 35 9.78 1.95 -7.12
C THR A 35 9.07 0.65 -6.75
N PHE A 36 8.53 0.58 -5.55
CA PHE A 36 7.76 -0.56 -5.04
C PHE A 36 6.28 -0.18 -5.00
N CYS A 37 5.42 -1.03 -5.58
CA CYS A 37 3.96 -0.85 -5.55
C CYS A 37 3.34 -1.85 -4.59
N PHE A 38 2.49 -1.35 -3.70
CA PHE A 38 1.82 -2.14 -2.67
C PHE A 38 0.31 -2.14 -2.87
N MET A 39 -0.33 -3.27 -2.52
CA MET A 39 -1.78 -3.40 -2.41
C MET A 39 -2.13 -4.06 -1.08
N ALA A 40 -3.27 -3.71 -0.50
CA ALA A 40 -3.80 -4.42 0.66
C ALA A 40 -4.29 -5.82 0.25
N ASP A 41 -4.22 -6.77 1.18
CA ASP A 41 -4.74 -8.13 0.97
C ASP A 41 -6.28 -8.15 0.94
N GLN A 42 -6.90 -7.24 1.69
CA GLN A 42 -8.32 -6.94 1.66
C GLN A 42 -8.60 -5.73 0.76
N PRO A 43 -9.83 -5.57 0.22
CA PRO A 43 -10.20 -4.39 -0.56
C PRO A 43 -10.23 -3.13 0.32
N ILE A 44 -9.06 -2.49 0.45
CA ILE A 44 -8.85 -1.21 1.12
C ILE A 44 -8.63 -0.13 0.07
N LEU A 45 -9.35 0.99 0.20
CA LEU A 45 -9.13 2.19 -0.58
C LEU A 45 -8.09 3.08 0.11
N PHE A 46 -6.92 3.21 -0.50
CA PHE A 46 -5.87 4.12 -0.09
C PHE A 46 -6.23 5.56 -0.44
N PHE A 47 -6.96 6.22 0.46
CA PHE A 47 -7.20 7.66 0.40
C PHE A 47 -6.16 8.40 1.23
N PHE A 48 -5.24 9.08 0.55
CA PHE A 48 -4.22 9.90 1.20
C PHE A 48 -4.15 11.30 0.57
N LYS A 49 -3.74 12.28 1.37
CA LYS A 49 -3.45 13.66 0.93
C LYS A 49 -2.00 13.73 0.42
N PRO A 50 -1.71 14.63 -0.53
CA PRO A 50 -0.32 14.93 -0.92
C PRO A 50 0.54 15.25 0.31
N GLY A 51 1.76 14.70 0.34
CA GLY A 51 2.70 14.87 1.46
C GLY A 51 2.51 13.90 2.63
N GLN A 52 1.56 12.96 2.56
CA GLN A 52 1.48 11.87 3.53
C GLN A 52 2.55 10.80 3.30
N PHE A 53 2.87 10.08 4.37
CA PHE A 53 3.87 9.04 4.41
C PHE A 53 3.29 7.74 4.99
N VAL A 54 3.96 6.64 4.70
CA VAL A 54 3.73 5.33 5.33
C VAL A 54 4.94 4.96 6.15
N THR A 55 4.73 4.23 7.24
CA THR A 55 5.81 3.53 7.94
C THR A 55 5.75 2.06 7.55
N LEU A 56 6.78 1.59 6.86
CA LEU A 56 6.97 0.17 6.60
C LEU A 56 7.59 -0.46 7.84
N GLU A 57 6.92 -1.48 8.37
CA GLU A 57 7.39 -2.36 9.44
C GLU A 57 7.80 -3.68 8.78
N LEU A 58 9.09 -3.97 8.78
CA LEU A 58 9.69 -5.11 8.09
C LEU A 58 10.53 -5.92 9.08
N GLU A 59 10.66 -7.21 8.85
CA GLU A 59 11.63 -8.05 9.54
C GLU A 59 12.81 -8.31 8.59
N ILE A 60 14.01 -7.91 8.98
CA ILE A 60 15.23 -8.07 8.19
C ILE A 60 16.26 -8.75 9.10
N ASP A 61 16.76 -9.91 8.68
CA ASP A 61 17.73 -10.70 9.44
C ASP A 61 17.30 -11.02 10.88
N GLY A 62 15.97 -11.12 11.13
CA GLY A 62 15.38 -11.39 12.44
C GLY A 62 15.14 -10.14 13.30
N ASP A 63 15.54 -8.95 12.83
CA ASP A 63 15.34 -7.68 13.53
C ASP A 63 14.15 -6.88 12.95
N PRO A 64 13.28 -6.29 13.79
CA PRO A 64 12.21 -5.42 13.34
C PRO A 64 12.78 -4.05 12.92
N VAL A 65 12.59 -3.70 11.65
CA VAL A 65 13.01 -2.44 11.05
C VAL A 65 11.78 -1.62 10.69
N MET A 66 11.70 -0.39 11.24
CA MET A 66 10.65 0.57 10.90
C MET A 66 11.25 1.75 10.14
N ARG A 67 10.72 2.03 8.94
CA ARG A 67 11.15 3.19 8.13
C ARG A 67 9.98 3.89 7.50
N SER A 68 9.97 5.21 7.59
CA SER A 68 8.94 6.05 7.00
C SER A 68 9.34 6.54 5.61
N TYR A 69 8.42 6.42 4.65
CA TYR A 69 8.60 6.86 3.27
C TYR A 69 7.39 7.70 2.83
N THR A 70 7.66 8.82 2.16
CA THR A 70 6.61 9.60 1.51
C THR A 70 6.05 8.83 0.32
N ILE A 71 4.73 8.84 0.17
CA ILE A 71 4.06 8.14 -0.93
C ILE A 71 4.36 8.85 -2.25
N SER A 72 4.86 8.11 -3.26
CA SER A 72 5.23 8.65 -4.57
C SER A 72 4.12 8.53 -5.62
N SER A 73 3.11 7.69 -5.39
CA SER A 73 1.96 7.53 -6.30
C SER A 73 0.92 8.64 -6.16
N SER A 74 0.16 8.87 -7.24
CA SER A 74 -1.00 9.76 -7.21
C SER A 74 -2.10 9.23 -6.26
N PRO A 75 -2.73 10.08 -5.44
CA PRO A 75 -3.88 9.70 -4.62
C PRO A 75 -5.13 9.34 -5.45
N SER A 76 -5.11 9.56 -6.76
CA SER A 76 -6.19 9.15 -7.67
C SER A 76 -6.20 7.66 -7.99
N VAL A 77 -5.20 6.89 -7.53
CA VAL A 77 -5.13 5.42 -7.70
C VAL A 77 -5.46 4.77 -6.37
N PRO A 78 -6.72 4.37 -6.11
CA PRO A 78 -7.15 4.08 -4.74
C PRO A 78 -6.88 2.65 -4.28
N TYR A 79 -6.45 1.75 -5.15
CA TYR A 79 -6.22 0.33 -4.78
C TYR A 79 -4.75 -0.02 -4.55
N SER A 80 -3.86 0.93 -4.74
CA SER A 80 -2.44 0.74 -4.51
C SER A 80 -1.79 2.05 -4.12
N PHE A 81 -0.62 1.94 -3.50
CA PHE A 81 0.29 3.07 -3.37
C PHE A 81 1.70 2.62 -3.76
N SER A 82 2.55 3.57 -4.10
CA SER A 82 3.97 3.30 -4.34
C SER A 82 4.88 4.18 -3.52
N VAL A 83 6.08 3.67 -3.27
CA VAL A 83 7.22 4.42 -2.72
C VAL A 83 8.43 4.19 -3.61
N THR A 84 9.22 5.24 -3.81
CA THR A 84 10.43 5.22 -4.63
C THR A 84 11.62 5.42 -3.71
N ILE A 85 12.54 4.46 -3.71
CA ILE A 85 13.63 4.34 -2.74
C ILE A 85 14.96 4.23 -3.51
N LYS A 86 15.98 4.94 -3.04
CA LYS A 86 17.37 4.86 -3.50
C LYS A 86 18.18 3.99 -2.54
#